data_AF-A0A1H8L1T3-F1
#
_entry.id   AF-A0A1H8L1T3-F1
#
_cell.length_a   1.000
_cell.length_b   1.000
_cell.length_c   1.000
_cell.angle_alpha   90.00
_cell.angle_beta   90.00
_cell.angle_gamma   90.00
#
_symmetry.space_group_name_H-M   'P 1'
#
loop_
_entity.id
_entity.type
_entity.pdbx_description
1 polymer ?
#
loop_
_entity_poly.entity_id
_entity_poly.type
_entity_poly.pdbx_seq_one_letter_code
_entity_poly.pdbx_strand_id
1 'polypeptide(L)'
;MTERQYWISVASKDHLDAAVESALVVFGPGRDSAAARPARGDWVASYAPAETMDRDTPVRRFVAMARIDDDTPESRPVSDGGQAMSRRATYHHDHDADIYDLLDAFSFVTDRSHWGVHFHRSLFEVTKDDMLAIARAMGVDGRKL
;
A
#
# COMPACT_ATOMS: atom_id res chain seq x y z
N MET A 1 11.04 19.78 -9.26
CA MET A 1 10.19 18.58 -9.16
C MET A 1 10.69 17.82 -7.96
N THR A 2 9.86 17.62 -6.94
CA THR A 2 10.22 16.73 -5.83
C THR A 2 10.48 15.34 -6.37
N GLU A 3 11.45 14.66 -5.79
CA GLU A 3 11.76 13.27 -6.11
C GLU A 3 10.53 12.40 -5.78
N ARG A 4 10.28 11.39 -6.60
CA ARG A 4 9.14 10.47 -6.47
C ARG A 4 9.36 9.58 -5.26
N GLN A 5 8.37 9.52 -4.38
CA GLN A 5 8.41 8.69 -3.19
C GLN A 5 7.63 7.38 -3.38
N TYR A 6 7.98 6.38 -2.58
CA TYR A 6 7.43 5.02 -2.65
C TYR A 6 6.91 4.61 -1.28
N TRP A 7 5.73 4.01 -1.25
CA TRP A 7 4.99 3.78 -0.01
C TRP A 7 4.46 2.35 0.06
N ILE A 8 4.45 1.77 1.26
CA ILE A 8 3.68 0.56 1.54
C ILE A 8 2.48 0.94 2.42
N SER A 9 1.27 0.63 1.95
CA SER A 9 0.03 0.75 2.72
C SER A 9 -0.40 -0.62 3.26
N VAL A 10 -0.84 -0.68 4.52
CA VAL A 10 -1.28 -1.93 5.16
C VAL A 10 -2.72 -1.83 5.60
N ALA A 11 -3.57 -2.71 5.07
CA ALA A 11 -4.98 -2.85 5.43
C ALA A 11 -5.45 -4.29 5.15
N SER A 12 -6.62 -4.69 5.65
CA SER A 12 -7.20 -6.00 5.31
C SER A 12 -7.56 -6.08 3.83
N LYS A 13 -7.59 -7.30 3.28
CA LYS A 13 -7.81 -7.53 1.85
C LYS A 13 -9.15 -6.97 1.38
N ASP A 14 -10.22 -7.19 2.14
CA ASP A 14 -11.55 -6.65 1.84
C ASP A 14 -11.58 -5.12 1.65
N HIS A 15 -10.88 -4.37 2.53
CA HIS A 15 -10.75 -2.92 2.42
C HIS A 15 -9.91 -2.49 1.22
N LEU A 16 -8.84 -3.23 0.92
CA LEU A 16 -7.99 -2.94 -0.24
C LEU A 16 -8.75 -3.18 -1.55
N ASP A 17 -9.48 -4.30 -1.65
CA ASP A 17 -10.27 -4.65 -2.83
C ASP A 17 -11.35 -3.57 -3.09
N ALA A 18 -12.07 -3.13 -2.04
CA ALA A 18 -13.05 -2.03 -2.16
C ALA A 18 -12.41 -0.70 -2.62
N ALA A 19 -11.19 -0.41 -2.17
CA ALA A 19 -10.42 0.76 -2.60
C ALA A 19 -10.02 0.65 -4.09
N VAL A 20 -9.54 -0.51 -4.52
CA VAL A 20 -9.16 -0.81 -5.91
C VAL A 20 -10.35 -0.65 -6.84
N GLU A 21 -11.51 -1.21 -6.49
CA GLU A 21 -12.76 -1.08 -7.27
C GLU A 21 -13.18 0.38 -7.48
N SER A 22 -12.84 1.24 -6.51
CA SER A 22 -13.14 2.67 -6.57
C SER A 22 -12.04 3.51 -7.25
N ALA A 23 -10.94 2.90 -7.70
CA ALA A 23 -9.72 3.58 -8.18
C ALA A 23 -9.13 4.55 -7.13
N LEU A 24 -9.16 4.14 -5.87
CA LEU A 24 -8.70 4.94 -4.73
C LEU A 24 -7.65 4.19 -3.92
N VAL A 25 -6.72 4.94 -3.33
CA VAL A 25 -5.99 4.50 -2.14
C VAL A 25 -6.67 5.17 -0.94
N VAL A 26 -7.20 4.35 -0.02
CA VAL A 26 -7.91 4.84 1.17
C VAL A 26 -7.00 4.69 2.39
N PHE A 27 -6.93 5.76 3.17
CA PHE A 27 -6.17 5.82 4.41
C PHE A 27 -7.19 5.91 5.55
N GLY A 28 -7.12 4.97 6.49
CA GLY A 28 -8.10 4.83 7.58
C GLY A 28 -8.32 6.08 8.44
N PRO A 29 -9.31 6.06 9.33
CA PRO A 29 -9.73 7.23 10.10
C PRO A 29 -8.63 7.69 11.07
N GLY A 30 -8.33 9.00 11.07
CA GLY A 30 -7.35 9.59 11.97
C GLY A 30 -6.85 10.94 11.47
N ARG A 31 -6.85 11.95 12.35
CA ARG A 31 -6.44 13.32 12.04
C ARG A 31 -4.99 13.37 11.48
N ASP A 32 -4.88 13.82 10.23
CA ASP A 32 -3.78 14.66 9.70
C ASP A 32 -2.37 14.12 9.36
N SER A 33 -2.06 12.86 8.99
CA SER A 33 -0.75 12.70 8.29
C SER A 33 -0.49 11.58 7.30
N ALA A 34 -1.18 10.44 7.29
CA ALA A 34 -0.78 9.37 6.35
C ALA A 34 -1.22 9.66 4.90
N ALA A 35 -2.49 10.02 4.68
CA ALA A 35 -3.06 10.26 3.36
C ALA A 35 -2.49 11.48 2.61
N ALA A 36 -2.00 12.46 3.36
CA ALA A 36 -1.42 13.70 2.83
C ALA A 36 0.04 13.53 2.39
N ARG A 37 0.69 12.41 2.74
CA ARG A 37 2.11 12.19 2.46
C ARG A 37 2.38 11.79 1.01
N PRO A 38 1.70 10.77 0.43
CA PRO A 38 1.89 10.50 -0.99
C PRO A 38 1.58 11.75 -1.80
N ALA A 39 2.36 12.08 -2.80
CA ALA A 39 2.09 13.18 -3.73
C ALA A 39 1.67 12.62 -5.09
N ARG A 40 1.17 13.49 -5.98
CA ARG A 40 0.98 13.10 -7.38
C ARG A 40 2.27 12.47 -7.92
N GLY A 41 2.15 11.30 -8.51
CA GLY A 41 3.25 10.58 -9.13
C GLY A 41 3.99 9.63 -8.20
N ASP A 42 3.72 9.66 -6.89
CA ASP A 42 4.21 8.65 -5.95
C ASP A 42 3.55 7.30 -6.21
N TRP A 43 4.21 6.25 -5.74
CA TRP A 43 3.72 4.87 -5.87
C TRP A 43 3.39 4.28 -4.52
N VAL A 44 2.30 3.52 -4.47
CA VAL A 44 1.84 2.81 -3.29
C VAL A 44 1.71 1.33 -3.64
N ALA A 45 2.35 0.46 -2.86
CA ALA A 45 2.09 -0.97 -2.85
C ALA A 45 1.24 -1.32 -1.62
N SER A 46 0.19 -2.10 -1.82
CA SER A 46 -0.78 -2.43 -0.78
C SER A 46 -0.61 -3.86 -0.28
N TYR A 47 -0.30 -3.99 1.00
CA TYR A 47 -0.09 -5.26 1.68
C TYR A 47 -1.28 -5.63 2.55
N ALA A 48 -1.81 -6.84 2.33
CA ALA A 48 -2.87 -7.46 3.11
C ALA A 48 -2.28 -8.47 4.10
N PRO A 49 -2.28 -8.22 5.42
CA PRO A 49 -1.87 -9.22 6.39
C PRO A 49 -2.91 -10.32 6.58
N ALA A 50 -4.19 -9.98 6.38
CA ALA A 50 -5.35 -10.84 6.59
C ALA A 50 -6.52 -10.44 5.69
N GLU A 51 -7.50 -11.33 5.57
CA GLU A 51 -8.70 -11.15 4.74
C GLU A 51 -9.54 -9.98 5.25
N THR A 52 -9.81 -9.97 6.55
CA THR A 52 -10.65 -9.03 7.29
C THR A 52 -9.86 -8.39 8.45
N MET A 53 -10.46 -7.38 9.07
CA MET A 53 -9.82 -6.64 10.18
C MET A 53 -9.65 -7.46 11.47
N ASP A 54 -10.48 -8.49 11.68
CA ASP A 54 -10.38 -9.42 12.83
C ASP A 54 -9.10 -10.28 12.79
N ARG A 55 -8.48 -10.43 11.61
CA ARG A 55 -7.25 -11.19 11.35
C ARG A 55 -7.38 -12.70 11.55
N ASP A 56 -8.58 -13.25 11.48
CA ASP A 56 -8.81 -14.68 11.64
C ASP A 56 -8.27 -15.50 10.45
N THR A 57 -8.30 -14.91 9.25
CA THR A 57 -7.81 -15.55 8.02
C THR A 57 -6.57 -14.82 7.47
N PRO A 58 -5.36 -15.40 7.56
CA PRO A 58 -4.15 -14.75 7.08
C PRO A 58 -4.08 -14.72 5.54
N VAL A 59 -3.64 -13.58 4.99
CA VAL A 59 -3.39 -13.39 3.55
C VAL A 59 -1.89 -13.27 3.30
N ARG A 60 -1.26 -12.27 3.94
CA ARG A 60 0.19 -11.98 3.90
C ARG A 60 0.72 -11.77 2.49
N ARG A 61 0.01 -10.99 1.68
CA ARG A 61 0.39 -10.69 0.29
C ARG A 61 0.34 -9.21 -0.03
N PHE A 62 1.16 -8.79 -0.99
CA PHE A 62 0.89 -7.57 -1.74
C PHE A 62 -0.18 -7.87 -2.78
N VAL A 63 -1.26 -7.10 -2.76
CA VAL A 63 -2.48 -7.38 -3.56
C VAL A 63 -2.80 -6.26 -4.54
N ALA A 64 -2.15 -5.10 -4.42
CA ALA A 64 -2.33 -4.01 -5.36
C ALA A 64 -1.09 -3.10 -5.40
N MET A 65 -0.87 -2.45 -6.54
CA MET A 65 0.11 -1.40 -6.70
C MET A 65 -0.49 -0.27 -7.53
N ALA A 66 -0.28 0.98 -7.13
CA ALA A 66 -0.90 2.13 -7.79
C ALA A 66 0.03 3.35 -7.83
N ARG A 67 -0.18 4.19 -8.83
CA ARG A 67 0.41 5.52 -8.92
C ARG A 67 -0.64 6.57 -8.58
N ILE A 68 -0.28 7.53 -7.72
CA ILE A 68 -1.18 8.61 -7.31
C ILE A 68 -1.35 9.65 -8.43
N ASP A 69 -2.60 10.05 -8.69
CA ASP A 69 -2.96 10.91 -9.83
C ASP A 69 -3.35 12.35 -9.44
N ASP A 70 -3.75 12.57 -8.19
CA ASP A 70 -4.26 13.85 -7.69
C ASP A 70 -3.25 14.62 -6.83
N ASP A 71 -3.44 15.94 -6.77
CA ASP A 71 -2.61 16.86 -5.98
C ASP A 71 -3.04 16.92 -4.52
N THR A 72 -4.33 16.69 -4.26
CA THR A 72 -4.94 16.92 -2.94
C THR A 72 -5.80 15.72 -2.54
N PRO A 73 -5.71 15.25 -1.28
CA PRO A 73 -6.55 14.17 -0.79
C PRO A 73 -8.04 14.58 -0.70
N GLU A 74 -8.93 13.63 -0.97
CA GLU A 74 -10.38 13.80 -0.84
C GLU A 74 -10.89 13.05 0.41
N SER A 75 -11.72 13.71 1.23
CA SER A 75 -12.41 13.08 2.38
C SER A 75 -13.65 12.33 1.91
N ARG A 76 -13.90 11.15 2.46
CA ARG A 76 -15.09 10.34 2.18
C ARG A 76 -15.67 9.71 3.44
N PRO A 77 -17.00 9.54 3.51
CA PRO A 77 -17.63 8.78 4.56
C PRO A 77 -17.21 7.30 4.48
N VAL A 78 -17.02 6.68 5.63
CA VAL A 78 -16.79 5.24 5.78
C VAL A 78 -17.91 4.60 6.61
N SER A 79 -18.08 3.28 6.46
CA SER A 79 -19.22 2.53 6.97
C SER A 79 -19.39 2.57 8.50
N ASP A 80 -18.34 2.94 9.24
CA ASP A 80 -18.35 3.10 10.70
C ASP A 80 -18.85 4.48 11.18
N GLY A 81 -19.31 5.33 10.26
CA GLY A 81 -19.77 6.69 10.55
C GLY A 81 -18.65 7.73 10.64
N GLY A 82 -17.40 7.34 10.33
CA GLY A 82 -16.24 8.22 10.27
C GLY A 82 -16.02 8.87 8.91
N GLN A 83 -14.86 9.53 8.79
CA GLN A 83 -14.31 10.03 7.54
C GLN A 83 -12.94 9.39 7.31
N ALA A 84 -12.70 8.94 6.08
CA ALA A 84 -11.40 8.51 5.62
C ALA A 84 -10.89 9.46 4.55
N MET A 85 -9.58 9.65 4.52
CA MET A 85 -8.94 10.39 3.45
C MET A 85 -8.57 9.42 2.34
N SER A 86 -8.67 9.86 1.09
CA SER A 86 -8.42 9.03 -0.08
C SER A 86 -7.63 9.79 -1.14
N ARG A 87 -6.99 9.03 -2.03
CA ARG A 87 -6.28 9.54 -3.21
C ARG A 87 -6.72 8.78 -4.44
N ARG A 88 -6.98 9.49 -5.53
CA ARG A 88 -7.17 8.89 -6.85
C ARG A 88 -5.86 8.29 -7.32
N ALA A 89 -5.95 7.09 -7.85
CA ALA A 89 -4.77 6.39 -8.30
C ALA A 89 -5.06 5.51 -9.52
N THR A 90 -4.05 5.36 -10.36
CA THR A 90 -4.04 4.42 -11.46
C THR A 90 -3.38 3.14 -10.99
N TYR A 91 -4.14 2.04 -10.98
CA TYR A 91 -3.67 0.74 -10.55
C TYR A 91 -2.89 0.00 -11.65
N HIS A 92 -1.85 -0.71 -11.22
CA HIS A 92 -1.03 -1.60 -12.02
C HIS A 92 -0.89 -2.90 -11.25
N HIS A 93 -1.49 -3.97 -11.75
CA HIS A 93 -1.48 -5.28 -11.12
C HIS A 93 -1.58 -6.35 -12.20
N ASP A 94 -0.88 -7.47 -11.98
CA ASP A 94 -1.00 -8.70 -12.76
C ASP A 94 -1.34 -9.87 -11.81
N HIS A 95 -0.58 -10.01 -10.72
CA HIS A 95 -0.86 -11.00 -9.67
C HIS A 95 -0.41 -10.55 -8.28
N ASP A 96 -0.93 -11.24 -7.26
CA ASP A 96 -0.55 -11.03 -5.87
C ASP A 96 0.84 -11.61 -5.58
N ALA A 97 1.63 -10.94 -4.75
CA ALA A 97 2.96 -11.39 -4.35
C ALA A 97 3.00 -11.80 -2.87
N ASP A 98 3.55 -12.98 -2.57
CA ASP A 98 3.72 -13.45 -1.20
C ASP A 98 4.83 -12.66 -0.48
N ILE A 99 4.58 -12.25 0.77
CA ILE A 99 5.58 -11.50 1.54
C ILE A 99 6.87 -12.30 1.74
N TYR A 100 6.77 -13.64 1.88
CA TYR A 100 7.92 -14.48 2.20
C TYR A 100 8.95 -14.57 1.07
N ASP A 101 8.52 -14.34 -0.17
CA ASP A 101 9.38 -14.28 -1.36
C ASP A 101 10.14 -12.95 -1.46
N LEU A 102 9.73 -11.94 -0.70
CA LEU A 102 10.25 -10.57 -0.77
C LEU A 102 11.13 -10.18 0.43
N LEU A 103 11.07 -10.91 1.55
CA LEU A 103 11.72 -10.52 2.80
C LEU A 103 13.22 -10.21 2.64
N ASP A 104 13.93 -11.01 1.85
CA ASP A 104 15.39 -10.86 1.69
C ASP A 104 15.77 -9.74 0.72
N ALA A 105 14.81 -9.23 -0.05
CA ALA A 105 15.01 -8.10 -0.96
C ALA A 105 14.77 -6.75 -0.27
N PHE A 106 14.09 -6.73 0.88
CA PHE A 106 13.73 -5.49 1.56
C PHE A 106 14.87 -4.91 2.39
N SER A 107 15.24 -3.67 2.08
CA SER A 107 16.25 -2.89 2.80
C SER A 107 15.87 -2.63 4.27
N PHE A 108 14.57 -2.61 4.57
CA PHE A 108 14.04 -2.39 5.91
C PHE A 108 13.88 -3.67 6.74
N VAL A 109 14.03 -4.86 6.14
CA VAL A 109 13.96 -6.14 6.87
C VAL A 109 15.36 -6.54 7.29
N THR A 110 15.69 -6.33 8.57
CA THR A 110 17.00 -6.70 9.13
C THR A 110 17.00 -8.05 9.84
N ASP A 111 15.83 -8.56 10.23
CA ASP A 111 15.66 -9.87 10.85
C ASP A 111 14.41 -10.56 10.31
N ARG A 112 14.63 -11.66 9.58
CA ARG A 112 13.57 -12.48 8.96
C ARG A 112 12.66 -13.18 9.97
N SER A 113 13.03 -13.23 11.25
CA SER A 113 12.17 -13.78 12.31
C SER A 113 11.20 -12.74 12.87
N HIS A 114 11.48 -11.45 12.69
CA HIS A 114 10.72 -10.33 13.27
C HIS A 114 10.23 -9.32 12.22
N TRP A 115 10.18 -9.70 10.94
CA TRP A 115 9.77 -8.84 9.82
C TRP A 115 8.40 -8.16 9.99
N GLY A 116 7.47 -8.82 10.70
CA GLY A 116 6.10 -8.34 10.90
C GLY A 116 6.01 -6.99 11.62
N VAL A 117 7.07 -6.58 12.33
CA VAL A 117 7.11 -5.29 13.04
C VAL A 117 6.90 -4.11 12.08
N HIS A 118 7.43 -4.15 10.86
CA HIS A 118 7.29 -3.01 9.94
C HIS A 118 5.84 -2.80 9.46
N PHE A 119 5.05 -3.88 9.44
CA PHE A 119 3.68 -3.91 8.94
C PHE A 119 2.62 -3.61 10.01
N HIS A 120 3.04 -3.19 11.23
CA HIS A 120 2.10 -2.65 12.21
C HIS A 120 1.63 -1.22 11.82
N ARG A 121 2.36 -0.55 10.92
CA ARG A 121 2.04 0.80 10.45
C ARG A 121 1.08 0.70 9.27
N SER A 122 0.04 1.53 9.27
CA SER A 122 -0.91 1.59 8.14
C SER A 122 -0.28 2.16 6.87
N LEU A 123 0.78 2.97 6.99
CA LEU A 123 1.54 3.53 5.87
C LEU A 123 2.97 3.84 6.28
N PHE A 124 3.94 3.50 5.43
CA PHE A 124 5.34 3.89 5.60
C PHE A 124 6.05 4.03 4.26
N GLU A 125 7.08 4.89 4.22
CA GLU A 125 7.93 5.11 3.05
C GLU A 125 8.96 3.98 2.93
N VAL A 126 9.31 3.62 1.69
CA VAL A 126 10.34 2.63 1.35
C VAL A 126 11.23 3.16 0.23
N THR A 127 12.35 2.49 -0.02
CA THR A 127 13.24 2.87 -1.11
C THR A 127 12.65 2.51 -2.48
N LYS A 128 13.20 3.11 -3.55
CA LYS A 128 12.87 2.71 -4.92
C LYS A 128 13.16 1.23 -5.18
N ASP A 129 14.26 0.71 -4.64
CA ASP A 129 14.67 -0.68 -4.84
C ASP A 129 13.70 -1.66 -4.17
N ASP A 130 13.20 -1.34 -2.97
CA ASP A 130 12.14 -2.11 -2.32
C ASP A 130 10.87 -2.16 -3.17
N MET A 131 10.46 -1.01 -3.73
CA MET A 131 9.29 -0.96 -4.59
C MET A 131 9.51 -1.72 -5.91
N LEU A 132 10.70 -1.66 -6.49
CA LEU A 132 11.04 -2.44 -7.69
C LEU A 132 11.02 -3.95 -7.42
N ALA A 133 11.42 -4.38 -6.21
CA ALA A 133 11.29 -5.78 -5.81
C ALA A 133 9.82 -6.22 -5.78
N ILE A 134 8.94 -5.42 -5.17
CA ILE A 134 7.49 -5.68 -5.15
C ILE A 134 6.92 -5.68 -6.57
N ALA A 135 7.27 -4.68 -7.40
CA ALA A 135 6.77 -4.57 -8.78
C ALA A 135 7.13 -5.82 -9.60
N ARG A 136 8.38 -6.30 -9.49
CA ARG A 136 8.83 -7.53 -10.15
C ARG A 136 8.04 -8.76 -9.67
N ALA A 137 7.86 -8.89 -8.36
CA ALA A 137 7.12 -10.01 -7.78
C ALA A 137 5.62 -9.97 -8.08
N MET A 138 5.06 -8.81 -8.44
CA MET A 138 3.66 -8.65 -8.85
C MET A 138 3.45 -8.63 -10.38
N GLY A 139 4.51 -8.81 -11.19
CA GLY A 139 4.42 -8.72 -12.65
C GLY A 139 4.24 -7.29 -13.22
N VAL A 140 4.48 -6.25 -12.42
CA VAL A 140 4.34 -4.84 -12.82
C VAL A 140 5.62 -4.34 -13.50
N ASP A 141 5.49 -3.65 -14.64
CA ASP A 141 6.64 -3.09 -15.38
C ASP A 141 7.38 -2.03 -14.56
N GLY A 142 8.55 -2.41 -14.05
CA GLY A 142 9.45 -1.57 -13.26
C GLY A 142 9.86 -0.25 -13.92
N ARG A 143 9.79 -0.15 -15.26
CA ARG A 143 10.13 1.09 -16.00
C ARG A 143 9.12 2.22 -15.79
N LYS A 144 7.95 1.91 -15.24
CA LYS A 144 6.91 2.90 -14.89
C LYS A 144 7.24 3.65 -13.59
N LEU A 145 8.13 3.11 -12.76
CA LEU A 145 8.52 3.63 -11.44
C LEU A 145 9.65 4.65 -11.50
#